data_AF-A0A2D9VRY6-F1
#
_entry.id   AF-A0A2D9VRY6-F1
#
_cell.length_a   1.000
_cell.length_b   1.000
_cell.length_c   1.000
_cell.angle_alpha   90.00
_cell.angle_beta   90.00
_cell.angle_gamma   90.00
#
_symmetry.space_group_name_H-M   'P 1'
#
loop_
_entity.id
_entity.type
_entity.pdbx_description
1 polymer ?
#
loop_
_entity_poly.entity_id
_entity_poly.type
_entity_poly.pdbx_seq_one_letter_code
_entity_poly.pdbx_strand_id
1 'polypeptide(L)'
;MSINRLRYLLLLLSSSIILSSCSKETCYNCATYDMLTFDGNLQNIKDSVFCCVNDDTWEEISWGELITPSEDLDYNGIPDSYQEVHELEGANLSTIDLSIYTTGIRIVENTDLDGDGILNQNDTDIDNDGIPNYKDTSPYGTFDNYMIEYIVCTEIP
;
A
#
# COMPACT_ATOMS: atom_id res chain seq x y z
N MET A 1 72.45 33.74 6.31
CA MET A 1 71.13 34.01 6.90
C MET A 1 70.29 34.73 5.86
N SER A 2 69.08 34.21 5.61
CA SER A 2 68.02 34.72 4.73
C SER A 2 68.24 34.61 3.22
N ILE A 3 67.42 33.76 2.57
CA ILE A 3 66.72 33.98 1.30
C ILE A 3 65.83 32.72 1.06
N ASN A 4 64.50 32.83 1.17
CA ASN A 4 63.56 32.54 0.06
C ASN A 4 62.08 32.38 0.48
N ARG A 5 61.29 33.32 -0.05
CA ARG A 5 59.91 33.26 -0.56
C ARG A 5 59.05 32.03 -0.22
N LEU A 6 58.04 32.28 0.61
CA LEU A 6 56.87 31.45 0.85
C LEU A 6 56.03 31.33 -0.45
N ARG A 7 56.01 30.15 -1.08
CA ARG A 7 55.09 29.84 -2.19
C ARG A 7 53.90 29.07 -1.64
N TYR A 8 52.72 29.64 -1.83
CA TYR A 8 51.41 29.03 -1.63
C TYR A 8 51.34 27.70 -2.40
N LEU A 9 51.18 26.58 -1.69
CA LEU A 9 50.73 25.33 -2.29
C LEU A 9 49.23 25.19 -1.98
N LEU A 10 48.40 25.47 -2.99
CA LEU A 10 46.97 25.20 -2.96
C LEU A 10 46.75 23.70 -2.76
N LEU A 11 46.25 23.31 -1.58
CA LEU A 11 45.59 22.02 -1.37
C LEU A 11 44.30 22.04 -2.21
N LEU A 12 44.37 21.49 -3.42
CA LEU A 12 43.16 21.18 -4.18
C LEU A 12 42.42 20.08 -3.41
N LEU A 13 41.30 20.46 -2.78
CA LEU A 13 40.27 19.53 -2.33
C LEU A 13 39.88 18.66 -3.53
N SER A 14 40.40 17.43 -3.61
CA SER A 14 39.69 16.39 -4.34
C SER A 14 38.58 15.88 -3.43
N SER A 15 37.54 16.71 -3.26
CA SER A 15 36.23 16.18 -2.89
C SER A 15 35.78 15.37 -4.09
N SER A 16 36.12 14.09 -4.08
CA SER A 16 35.42 13.09 -4.88
C SER A 16 33.96 13.18 -4.47
N ILE A 17 33.19 13.99 -5.18
CA ILE A 17 31.73 13.92 -5.14
C ILE A 17 31.45 12.50 -5.61
N ILE A 18 31.17 11.62 -4.65
CA ILE A 18 30.62 10.31 -4.92
C ILE A 18 29.30 10.64 -5.61
N LEU A 19 29.28 10.52 -6.93
CA LEU A 19 28.03 10.35 -7.67
C LEU A 19 27.41 9.09 -7.07
N SER A 20 26.52 9.28 -6.09
CA SER A 20 25.60 8.26 -5.66
C SER A 20 24.93 7.78 -6.94
N SER A 21 25.29 6.58 -7.37
CA SER A 21 24.60 5.88 -8.44
C SER A 21 23.15 5.80 -8.01
N CYS A 22 22.29 6.69 -8.51
CA CYS A 22 20.86 6.52 -8.45
C CYS A 22 20.58 5.34 -9.39
N SER A 23 20.57 4.13 -8.83
CA SER A 23 20.05 2.97 -9.56
C SER A 23 18.65 3.34 -9.99
N LYS A 24 18.34 3.20 -11.29
CA LYS A 24 17.00 3.43 -11.80
C LYS A 24 16.03 2.64 -10.92
N GLU A 25 15.16 3.35 -10.21
CA GLU A 25 14.16 2.76 -9.36
C GLU A 25 13.08 2.15 -10.24
N THR A 26 12.73 0.89 -9.99
CA THR A 26 11.60 0.25 -10.66
C THR A 26 10.34 0.73 -9.96
N CYS A 27 9.48 1.40 -10.72
CA CYS A 27 8.22 1.93 -10.23
C CYS A 27 7.07 1.44 -11.12
N TYR A 28 5.90 1.41 -10.53
CA TYR A 28 4.69 0.86 -11.12
C TYR A 28 3.55 1.85 -10.98
N ASN A 29 2.66 1.84 -11.98
CA ASN A 29 1.33 2.40 -11.83
C ASN A 29 0.38 1.26 -11.46
N CYS A 30 -0.26 1.40 -10.32
CA CYS A 30 -0.93 0.33 -9.60
C CYS A 30 -2.41 0.73 -9.49
N ALA A 31 -3.34 -0.06 -10.04
CA ALA A 31 -4.77 0.13 -9.85
C ALA A 31 -5.23 -0.66 -8.63
N THR A 32 -6.13 -0.08 -7.84
CA THR A 32 -6.71 -0.72 -6.65
C THR A 32 -8.15 -1.12 -6.93
N TYR A 33 -8.56 -2.24 -6.34
CA TYR A 33 -9.89 -2.81 -6.43
C TYR A 33 -10.33 -3.25 -5.04
N ASP A 34 -11.60 -3.07 -4.72
CA ASP A 34 -12.18 -3.67 -3.51
C ASP A 34 -12.28 -5.19 -3.72
N MET A 35 -11.58 -5.97 -2.90
CA MET A 35 -11.50 -7.42 -3.04
C MET A 35 -12.88 -8.10 -2.92
N LEU A 36 -13.82 -7.54 -2.15
CA LEU A 36 -15.14 -8.12 -1.94
C LEU A 36 -16.05 -7.96 -3.17
N THR A 37 -15.81 -6.93 -3.99
CA THR A 37 -16.63 -6.61 -5.16
C THR A 37 -15.92 -6.82 -6.50
N PHE A 38 -14.63 -7.16 -6.48
CA PHE A 38 -13.84 -7.36 -7.68
C PHE A 38 -14.31 -8.58 -8.50
N ASP A 39 -14.81 -8.31 -9.71
CA ASP A 39 -15.36 -9.30 -10.64
C ASP A 39 -14.35 -9.77 -11.71
N GLY A 40 -13.10 -9.32 -11.62
CA GLY A 40 -12.07 -9.53 -12.66
C GLY A 40 -12.03 -8.45 -13.75
N ASN A 41 -12.95 -7.48 -13.74
CA ASN A 41 -12.96 -6.40 -14.72
C ASN A 41 -11.98 -5.28 -14.32
N LEU A 42 -10.83 -5.24 -15.01
CA LEU A 42 -9.78 -4.23 -14.79
C LEU A 42 -10.16 -2.79 -15.20
N GLN A 43 -11.40 -2.54 -15.63
CA GLN A 43 -11.90 -1.19 -15.91
C GLN A 43 -12.59 -0.55 -14.70
N ASN A 44 -13.05 -1.35 -13.73
CA ASN A 44 -13.75 -0.88 -12.54
C ASN A 44 -12.76 -0.51 -11.44
N ILE A 45 -11.87 0.44 -11.75
CA ILE A 45 -10.81 0.89 -10.85
C ILE A 45 -11.45 1.64 -9.68
N LYS A 46 -11.10 1.25 -8.44
CA LYS A 46 -11.47 1.98 -7.22
C LYS A 46 -10.61 3.23 -7.06
N ASP A 47 -9.29 3.06 -7.07
CA ASP A 47 -8.29 4.12 -6.99
C ASP A 47 -6.98 3.71 -7.69
N SER A 48 -5.98 4.58 -7.66
CA SER A 48 -4.63 4.31 -8.15
C SER A 48 -3.59 4.60 -7.07
N VAL A 49 -2.60 3.72 -6.96
CA VAL A 49 -1.40 3.93 -6.14
C VAL A 49 -0.18 3.93 -7.04
N PHE A 50 0.77 4.81 -6.77
CA PHE A 50 2.07 4.81 -7.41
C PHE A 50 3.04 4.14 -6.45
N CYS A 51 3.68 3.06 -6.90
CA CYS A 51 4.44 2.19 -6.01
C CYS A 51 5.84 1.89 -6.59
N CYS A 52 6.89 2.12 -5.80
CA CYS A 52 8.29 1.91 -6.21
C CYS A 52 8.97 0.90 -5.30
N VAL A 53 9.84 0.04 -5.84
CA VAL A 53 10.41 -1.12 -5.10
C VAL A 53 11.15 -0.75 -3.81
N ASN A 54 11.66 0.48 -3.68
CA ASN A 54 12.39 0.92 -2.49
C ASN A 54 11.62 2.00 -1.69
N ASP A 55 10.31 2.13 -1.92
CA ASP A 55 9.43 3.04 -1.19
C ASP A 55 8.59 2.27 -0.15
N ASP A 56 8.18 2.96 0.91
CA ASP A 56 7.38 2.41 2.00
C ASP A 56 6.08 1.78 1.47
N THR A 57 5.52 2.36 0.41
CA THR A 57 4.32 1.87 -0.29
C THR A 57 4.47 0.45 -0.86
N TRP A 58 5.69 0.02 -1.18
CA TRP A 58 5.95 -1.33 -1.68
C TRP A 58 5.93 -2.37 -0.56
N GLU A 59 6.35 -1.98 0.65
CA GLU A 59 6.39 -2.84 1.82
C GLU A 59 4.99 -3.06 2.43
N GLU A 60 4.07 -2.11 2.21
CA GLU A 60 2.66 -2.22 2.60
C GLU A 60 1.84 -3.19 1.73
N ILE A 61 2.38 -3.60 0.56
CA ILE A 61 1.71 -4.50 -0.37
C ILE A 61 2.36 -5.89 -0.28
N SER A 62 1.53 -6.89 -0.03
CA SER A 62 1.93 -8.29 -0.13
C SER A 62 1.83 -8.75 -1.59
N TRP A 63 2.98 -8.97 -2.23
CA TRP A 63 3.10 -9.27 -3.66
C TRP A 63 3.06 -10.77 -3.97
N GLY A 64 2.42 -11.14 -5.08
CA GLY A 64 2.52 -12.48 -5.70
C GLY A 64 1.77 -13.62 -5.01
N GLU A 65 1.39 -13.46 -3.75
CA GLU A 65 0.61 -14.44 -2.99
C GLU A 65 -0.79 -13.88 -2.73
N LEU A 66 -1.81 -14.58 -3.23
CA LEU A 66 -3.16 -14.40 -2.72
C LEU A 66 -3.18 -15.04 -1.34
N ILE A 67 -3.43 -14.21 -0.34
CA ILE A 67 -3.40 -14.65 1.03
C ILE A 67 -4.73 -14.39 1.71
N THR A 68 -5.38 -15.44 2.22
CA THR A 68 -6.57 -15.30 3.06
C THR A 68 -6.13 -14.94 4.47
N PRO A 69 -6.93 -14.11 5.18
CA PRO A 69 -6.88 -14.01 6.63
C PRO A 69 -6.80 -15.40 7.28
N SER A 70 -5.72 -15.65 8.02
CA SER A 70 -5.69 -16.77 8.98
C SER A 70 -6.02 -16.26 10.39
N GLU A 71 -5.72 -17.06 11.43
CA GLU A 71 -5.94 -16.69 12.82
C GLU A 71 -5.40 -15.28 13.14
N ASP A 72 -6.24 -14.47 13.82
CA ASP A 72 -5.88 -13.24 14.51
C ASP A 72 -5.76 -13.60 16.01
N LEU A 73 -4.54 -13.90 16.46
CA LEU A 73 -4.25 -14.36 17.83
C LEU A 73 -4.26 -13.21 18.83
N ASP A 74 -3.96 -11.99 18.38
CA ASP A 74 -3.94 -10.80 19.24
C ASP A 74 -5.26 -10.00 19.21
N TYR A 75 -6.21 -10.39 18.36
CA TYR A 75 -7.55 -9.82 18.19
C TYR A 75 -7.53 -8.33 17.86
N ASN A 76 -6.54 -7.89 17.09
CA ASN A 76 -6.42 -6.49 16.67
C ASN A 76 -7.19 -6.17 15.36
N GLY A 77 -7.86 -7.17 14.78
CA GLY A 77 -8.60 -7.07 13.51
C GLY A 77 -7.70 -7.21 12.27
N ILE A 78 -6.43 -7.54 12.47
CA ILE A 78 -5.42 -7.83 11.45
C ILE A 78 -4.96 -9.28 11.65
N PRO A 79 -5.12 -10.15 10.65
CA PRO A 79 -4.66 -11.52 10.74
C PRO A 79 -3.15 -11.62 11.05
N ASP A 80 -2.77 -12.40 12.06
CA ASP A 80 -1.37 -12.58 12.47
C ASP A 80 -0.57 -13.40 11.45
N SER A 81 -1.27 -14.22 10.67
CA SER A 81 -0.68 -14.85 9.51
C SER A 81 -1.65 -14.88 8.33
N TYR A 82 -1.10 -15.23 7.19
CA TYR A 82 -1.76 -15.23 5.93
C TYR A 82 -1.50 -16.60 5.30
N GLN A 83 -2.56 -17.32 4.92
CA GLN A 83 -2.42 -18.63 4.29
C GLN A 83 -2.42 -18.50 2.77
N GLU A 84 -1.40 -19.05 2.09
CA GLU A 84 -1.38 -19.20 0.62
C GLU A 84 -2.69 -19.88 0.18
N VAL A 85 -3.52 -19.16 -0.59
CA VAL A 85 -4.79 -19.69 -1.08
C VAL A 85 -4.60 -20.13 -2.52
N HIS A 86 -4.67 -21.43 -2.77
CA HIS A 86 -4.68 -21.97 -4.13
C HIS A 86 -6.04 -21.84 -4.83
N GLU A 87 -7.13 -21.54 -4.11
CA GLU A 87 -8.48 -21.40 -4.65
C GLU A 87 -9.28 -20.37 -3.83
N LEU A 88 -9.54 -19.19 -4.40
CA LEU A 88 -10.49 -18.21 -3.83
C LEU A 88 -11.81 -18.25 -4.61
N GLU A 89 -12.90 -18.56 -3.92
CA GLU A 89 -14.25 -18.21 -4.36
C GLU A 89 -14.44 -16.70 -4.18
N GLY A 90 -14.30 -15.91 -5.24
CA GLY A 90 -14.63 -14.48 -5.22
C GLY A 90 -13.96 -13.66 -6.31
N ALA A 91 -12.62 -13.71 -6.38
CA ALA A 91 -11.87 -13.02 -7.42
C ALA A 91 -11.46 -14.02 -8.50
N ASN A 92 -12.05 -13.93 -9.70
CA ASN A 92 -11.66 -14.77 -10.84
C ASN A 92 -10.32 -14.28 -11.43
N LEU A 93 -9.23 -14.53 -10.72
CA LEU A 93 -7.86 -14.16 -11.10
C LEU A 93 -7.35 -14.86 -12.37
N SER A 94 -8.07 -15.88 -12.87
CA SER A 94 -7.68 -16.56 -14.12
C SER A 94 -7.66 -15.64 -15.35
N THR A 95 -8.26 -14.45 -15.23
CA THR A 95 -8.35 -13.44 -16.29
C THR A 95 -7.16 -12.48 -16.33
N ILE A 96 -6.30 -12.48 -15.31
CA ILE A 96 -5.16 -11.55 -15.23
C ILE A 96 -3.92 -12.22 -15.83
N ASP A 97 -3.35 -11.58 -16.84
CA ASP A 97 -2.08 -12.02 -17.45
C ASP A 97 -0.89 -11.58 -16.58
N LEU A 98 -0.42 -12.50 -15.73
CA LEU A 98 0.73 -12.27 -14.84
C LEU A 98 2.07 -12.10 -15.58
N SER A 99 2.11 -12.29 -16.90
CA SER A 99 3.28 -11.91 -17.70
C SER A 99 3.32 -10.41 -18.02
N ILE A 100 2.20 -9.71 -17.81
CA ILE A 100 2.04 -8.27 -18.04
C ILE A 100 1.87 -7.53 -16.71
N TYR A 101 1.14 -8.11 -15.78
CA TYR A 101 0.76 -7.47 -14.53
C TYR A 101 1.47 -8.08 -13.33
N THR A 102 1.94 -7.21 -12.43
CA THR A 102 2.35 -7.59 -11.08
C THR A 102 1.16 -7.36 -10.15
N THR A 103 0.79 -8.34 -9.33
CA THR A 103 -0.39 -8.23 -8.46
C THR A 103 -0.03 -8.39 -7.00
N GLY A 104 -0.80 -7.76 -6.12
CA GLY A 104 -0.65 -7.90 -4.68
C GLY A 104 -1.95 -7.60 -3.94
N ILE A 105 -1.89 -7.71 -2.61
CA ILE A 105 -2.97 -7.29 -1.72
C ILE A 105 -2.42 -6.32 -0.68
N ARG A 106 -3.26 -5.39 -0.21
CA ARG A 106 -2.95 -4.58 0.97
C ARG A 106 -4.18 -4.43 1.85
N ILE A 107 -3.95 -4.24 3.14
CA ILE A 107 -5.00 -3.87 4.09
C ILE A 107 -5.02 -2.35 4.23
N VAL A 108 -6.20 -1.77 4.14
CA VAL A 108 -6.42 -0.33 4.33
C VAL A 108 -7.54 -0.10 5.34
N GLU A 109 -7.53 1.03 6.04
CA GLU A 109 -8.66 1.43 6.86
C GLU A 109 -9.90 1.67 5.98
N ASN A 110 -11.06 1.21 6.42
CA ASN A 110 -12.33 1.57 5.83
C ASN A 110 -12.66 3.02 6.15
N THR A 111 -12.78 3.86 5.12
CA THR A 111 -13.10 5.28 5.24
C THR A 111 -14.60 5.59 5.23
N ASP A 112 -15.44 4.59 4.96
CA ASP A 112 -16.90 4.64 4.90
C ASP A 112 -17.44 3.32 5.45
N LEU A 113 -17.53 3.24 6.78
CA LEU A 113 -17.68 1.99 7.51
C LEU A 113 -19.06 1.35 7.29
N ASP A 114 -20.12 2.15 7.23
CA ASP A 114 -21.49 1.69 7.02
C ASP A 114 -21.91 1.66 5.53
N GLY A 115 -21.11 2.27 4.65
CA GLY A 115 -21.31 2.28 3.21
C GLY A 115 -22.44 3.20 2.75
N ASP A 116 -22.79 4.23 3.53
CA ASP A 116 -23.83 5.21 3.16
C ASP A 116 -23.33 6.30 2.19
N GLY A 117 -22.01 6.35 1.94
CA GLY A 117 -21.35 7.31 1.07
C GLY A 117 -20.84 8.57 1.77
N ILE A 118 -20.96 8.67 3.09
CA ILE A 118 -20.40 9.72 3.93
C ILE A 118 -19.10 9.21 4.53
N LEU A 119 -17.98 9.89 4.27
CA LEU A 119 -16.70 9.52 4.88
C LEU A 119 -16.79 9.56 6.42
N ASN A 120 -16.21 8.58 7.11
CA ASN A 120 -16.22 8.45 8.57
C ASN A 120 -15.89 9.75 9.31
N GLN A 121 -14.94 10.53 8.80
CA GLN A 121 -14.54 11.83 9.39
C GLN A 121 -15.63 12.92 9.34
N ASN A 122 -16.62 12.74 8.47
CA ASN A 122 -17.75 13.63 8.22
C ASN A 122 -19.09 13.01 8.65
N ASP A 123 -19.08 11.73 9.02
CA ASP A 123 -20.27 11.01 9.46
C ASP A 123 -20.54 11.25 10.95
N THR A 124 -21.81 11.41 11.30
CA THR A 124 -22.28 11.57 12.67
C THR A 124 -22.62 10.25 13.36
N ASP A 125 -22.70 9.15 12.61
CA ASP A 125 -23.07 7.80 13.04
C ASP A 125 -22.33 6.76 12.18
N ILE A 126 -21.02 6.65 12.38
CA ILE A 126 -20.05 6.00 11.46
C ILE A 126 -20.39 4.54 11.15
N ASP A 127 -21.00 3.81 12.09
CA ASP A 127 -21.34 2.40 11.93
C ASP A 127 -22.86 2.17 11.76
N ASN A 128 -23.65 3.24 11.73
CA ASN A 128 -25.10 3.25 11.52
C ASN A 128 -25.88 2.41 12.53
N ASP A 129 -25.41 2.36 13.78
CA ASP A 129 -26.10 1.65 14.86
C ASP A 129 -27.26 2.48 15.47
N GLY A 130 -27.35 3.76 15.09
CA GLY A 130 -28.37 4.71 15.53
C GLY A 130 -27.97 5.54 16.76
N ILE A 131 -26.75 5.37 17.28
CA ILE A 131 -26.17 6.12 18.38
C ILE A 131 -25.14 7.11 17.81
N PRO A 132 -25.37 8.43 17.91
CA PRO A 132 -24.42 9.39 17.38
C PRO A 132 -23.02 9.23 18.00
N ASN A 133 -21.96 9.35 17.20
CA ASN A 133 -20.56 9.10 17.58
C ASN A 133 -20.14 9.71 18.94
N TYR A 134 -20.65 10.91 19.28
CA TYR A 134 -20.31 11.60 20.54
C TYR A 134 -20.98 11.00 21.80
N LYS A 135 -21.93 10.09 21.62
CA LYS A 135 -22.63 9.33 22.67
C LYS A 135 -22.32 7.84 22.62
N ASP A 136 -21.67 7.39 21.57
CA ASP A 136 -21.38 5.99 21.37
C ASP A 136 -20.05 5.60 22.04
N THR A 137 -20.06 4.44 22.68
CA THR A 137 -18.87 3.81 23.27
C THR A 137 -18.09 2.99 22.26
N SER A 138 -18.68 2.67 21.11
CA SER A 138 -18.07 1.96 19.99
C SER A 138 -18.28 2.68 18.65
N PRO A 139 -17.85 3.95 18.46
CA PRO A 139 -18.18 4.74 17.26
C PRO A 139 -17.65 4.19 15.92
N TYR A 140 -16.96 3.06 15.91
CA TYR A 140 -16.47 2.38 14.72
C TYR A 140 -16.98 0.94 14.68
N GLY A 141 -18.08 0.64 15.38
CA GLY A 141 -18.61 -0.69 15.55
C GLY A 141 -17.75 -1.63 16.38
N THR A 142 -18.14 -2.91 16.32
CA THR A 142 -17.46 -4.03 17.00
C THR A 142 -16.74 -4.96 16.02
N PHE A 143 -16.68 -4.59 14.74
CA PHE A 143 -16.08 -5.38 13.67
C PHE A 143 -14.82 -4.69 13.12
N ASP A 144 -14.07 -5.41 12.29
CA ASP A 144 -12.85 -4.91 11.70
C ASP A 144 -13.14 -3.69 10.81
N ASN A 145 -12.52 -2.56 11.14
CA ASN A 145 -12.59 -1.31 10.39
C ASN A 145 -11.60 -1.29 9.22
N TYR A 146 -11.22 -2.47 8.70
CA TYR A 146 -10.25 -2.64 7.64
C TYR A 146 -10.87 -3.29 6.41
N MET A 147 -10.33 -2.97 5.23
CA MET A 147 -10.71 -3.56 3.96
C MET A 147 -9.47 -4.12 3.27
N ILE A 148 -9.66 -5.18 2.49
CA ILE A 148 -8.61 -5.72 1.64
C ILE A 148 -8.76 -5.13 0.24
N GLU A 149 -7.70 -4.47 -0.23
CA GLU A 149 -7.60 -4.03 -1.61
C GLU A 149 -6.76 -5.00 -2.42
N TYR A 150 -7.27 -5.35 -3.59
CA TYR A 150 -6.52 -6.05 -4.60
C TYR A 150 -5.79 -5.04 -5.49
N ILE A 151 -4.49 -5.24 -5.69
CA ILE A 151 -3.60 -4.32 -6.39
C ILE A 151 -3.15 -4.97 -7.70
N VAL A 152 -3.30 -4.24 -8.81
CA VAL A 152 -2.85 -4.67 -10.14
C VAL A 152 -1.94 -3.60 -10.74
N CYS A 153 -0.69 -3.96 -10.97
CA CYS A 153 0.37 -3.06 -11.39
C CYS A 153 0.85 -3.37 -12.79
N THR A 154 1.22 -2.32 -13.53
CA THR A 154 2.01 -2.44 -14.75
C THR A 154 3.32 -1.71 -14.60
N GLU A 155 4.41 -2.31 -15.08
CA GLU A 155 5.68 -1.60 -15.20
C GLU A 155 5.52 -0.34 -16.05
N ILE A 156 6.17 0.74 -15.63
CA ILE A 156 6.19 1.98 -16.39
C ILE A 156 7.20 1.82 -17.55
N PRO A 157 6.79 2.07 -18.81
CA PRO A 157 7.69 1.96 -19.96
C PRO A 157 8.89 2.92 -19.92
#